data_AF-A0A8G0PPX6-F1
#
_entry.id   AF-A0A8G0PPX6-F1
#
_cell.length_a   1.000
_cell.length_b   1.000
_cell.length_c   1.000
_cell.angle_alpha   90.00
_cell.angle_beta   90.00
_cell.angle_gamma   90.00
#
_symmetry.space_group_name_H-M   'P 1'
#
loop_
_entity.id
_entity.type
_entity.pdbx_description
1 polymer ?
#
loop_
_entity_poly.entity_id
_entity_poly.type
_entity_poly.pdbx_seq_one_letter_code
_entity_poly.pdbx_strand_id
1 'polypeptide(L)'
;MPIFITPNLDTKSRIVVIFGEPTQELGLVAGRVANGAGGINEGSMVSVVRALASQRSSPDDGSPPGIVLANMGQTYFWPQGKRAITVLASSFLPLPSLLHKGVRHVPALNDIPGNEDPVKHVKYIFGEVLRSMANDKALLDVIALGDSCEIVEKFLDGQEAWDTWGKRLNSLTLLGPVFEAEGLTNAQFKDFMAKRARGYLVCPEPLGTPLAPPEGNSELSIPALGFPCFSSSEPMYAETILIRARSHILSHIQDVAMDLGHENPAITPIDCPPPAMTEQHWDDLPEEHKPEVTKLDQAEFKAQVKQAKRWRKFQETGTAPETDSESESEV
;
A
#
# COMPACT_ATOMS: atom_id res chain seq x y z
N MET A 1 -4.30 -2.39 -19.10
CA MET A 1 -3.43 -2.82 -17.98
C MET A 1 -3.73 -4.28 -17.67
N PRO A 2 -2.74 -5.16 -17.42
CA PRO A 2 -3.03 -6.55 -17.06
C PRO A 2 -3.58 -6.66 -15.64
N ILE A 3 -4.49 -7.59 -15.41
CA ILE A 3 -5.06 -8.00 -14.12
C ILE A 3 -5.14 -9.52 -14.16
N PHE A 4 -4.69 -10.22 -13.11
CA PHE A 4 -4.78 -11.68 -13.09
C PHE A 4 -6.01 -12.13 -12.30
N ILE A 5 -6.80 -13.01 -12.92
CA ILE A 5 -8.08 -13.44 -12.40
C ILE A 5 -8.18 -14.95 -12.55
N THR A 6 -8.72 -15.63 -11.54
CA THR A 6 -9.09 -17.05 -11.65
C THR A 6 -10.16 -17.24 -12.74
N PRO A 7 -10.00 -18.20 -13.66
CA PRO A 7 -11.03 -18.50 -14.65
C PRO A 7 -12.39 -18.83 -14.01
N ASN A 8 -13.49 -18.45 -14.68
CA ASN A 8 -14.86 -18.67 -14.21
C ASN A 8 -15.11 -18.07 -12.82
N LEU A 9 -14.74 -16.80 -12.65
CA LEU A 9 -14.89 -16.08 -11.37
C LEU A 9 -16.36 -15.99 -10.93
N ASP A 10 -17.30 -16.03 -11.86
CA ASP A 10 -18.75 -16.04 -11.67
C ASP A 10 -19.27 -17.31 -10.98
N THR A 11 -18.52 -18.41 -11.03
CA THR A 11 -18.88 -19.65 -10.36
C THR A 11 -18.35 -19.73 -8.93
N LYS A 12 -17.58 -18.73 -8.47
CA LYS A 12 -16.96 -18.73 -7.15
C LYS A 12 -17.90 -18.13 -6.11
N SER A 13 -18.04 -18.80 -4.96
CA SER A 13 -18.82 -18.29 -3.82
C SER A 13 -18.00 -17.35 -2.92
N ARG A 14 -16.66 -17.44 -2.99
CA ARG A 14 -15.70 -16.60 -2.27
C ARG A 14 -14.62 -16.12 -3.23
N ILE A 15 -14.24 -14.85 -3.12
CA ILE A 15 -13.19 -14.23 -3.93
C ILE A 15 -12.22 -13.48 -3.02
N VAL A 16 -10.93 -13.73 -3.19
CA VAL A 16 -9.85 -12.97 -2.53
C VAL A 16 -9.29 -11.97 -3.52
N VAL A 17 -9.42 -10.69 -3.21
CA VAL A 17 -8.92 -9.57 -4.02
C VAL A 17 -7.67 -9.02 -3.34
N ILE A 18 -6.56 -8.99 -4.07
CA ILE A 18 -5.27 -8.58 -3.53
C ILE A 18 -4.78 -7.34 -4.26
N PHE A 19 -4.63 -6.25 -3.50
CA PHE A 19 -4.06 -5.00 -3.92
C PHE A 19 -2.61 -4.93 -3.44
N GLY A 20 -1.67 -5.20 -4.36
CA GLY A 20 -0.23 -5.06 -4.10
C GLY A 20 0.21 -3.61 -3.94
N GLU A 21 1.51 -3.40 -3.77
CA GLU A 21 2.08 -2.06 -3.64
C GLU A 21 1.97 -1.27 -4.97
N PRO A 22 1.59 0.02 -4.97
CA PRO A 22 1.56 0.85 -6.17
C PRO A 22 2.92 1.10 -6.84
N THR A 23 4.02 0.70 -6.22
CA THR A 23 5.36 0.84 -6.80
C THR A 23 5.90 -0.46 -7.42
N GLN A 24 5.19 -1.59 -7.23
CA GLN A 24 5.61 -2.91 -7.67
C GLN A 24 4.90 -3.34 -8.96
N GLU A 25 5.50 -4.29 -9.68
CA GLU A 25 4.87 -4.90 -10.87
C GLU A 25 3.79 -5.92 -10.47
N LEU A 26 2.82 -6.17 -11.34
CA LEU A 26 1.76 -7.16 -11.10
C LEU A 26 2.34 -8.52 -10.75
N GLY A 27 1.92 -9.04 -9.60
CA GLY A 27 2.33 -10.36 -9.11
C GLY A 27 3.68 -10.39 -8.40
N LEU A 28 4.44 -9.29 -8.39
CA LEU A 28 5.64 -9.15 -7.57
C LEU A 28 5.26 -8.66 -6.17
N VAL A 29 5.80 -9.30 -5.13
CA VAL A 29 5.59 -8.89 -3.73
C VAL A 29 6.81 -8.09 -3.27
N ALA A 30 8.00 -8.68 -3.40
CA ALA A 30 9.25 -8.02 -3.06
C ALA A 30 10.37 -8.44 -4.02
N GLY A 31 10.83 -7.50 -4.86
CA GLY A 31 11.91 -7.74 -5.83
C GLY A 31 13.21 -8.26 -5.20
N ARG A 32 13.53 -7.80 -3.99
CA ARG A 32 14.71 -8.27 -3.24
C ARG A 32 14.65 -9.75 -2.86
N VAL A 33 13.44 -10.28 -2.62
CA VAL A 33 13.24 -11.70 -2.29
C VAL A 33 13.21 -12.51 -3.58
N ALA A 34 12.52 -12.00 -4.61
CA ALA A 34 12.41 -12.65 -5.91
C ALA A 34 13.78 -12.87 -6.58
N ASN A 35 14.67 -11.87 -6.47
CA ASN A 35 16.03 -11.91 -6.99
C ASN A 35 17.07 -12.45 -5.98
N GLY A 36 16.62 -12.83 -4.78
CA GLY A 36 17.47 -13.28 -3.68
C GLY A 36 17.24 -14.75 -3.33
N ALA A 37 17.49 -15.10 -2.06
CA ALA A 37 17.44 -16.47 -1.57
C ALA A 37 16.04 -17.12 -1.61
N GLY A 38 14.97 -16.31 -1.57
CA GLY A 38 13.59 -16.84 -1.68
C GLY A 38 13.20 -17.22 -3.11
N GLY A 39 13.89 -16.66 -4.11
CA GLY A 39 13.58 -16.85 -5.52
C GLY A 39 12.18 -16.37 -5.92
N ILE A 40 11.82 -16.63 -7.17
CA ILE A 40 10.56 -16.17 -7.77
C ILE A 40 9.34 -16.63 -6.96
N ASN A 41 9.33 -17.86 -6.43
CA ASN A 41 8.15 -18.38 -5.73
C ASN A 41 7.80 -17.59 -4.47
N GLU A 42 8.80 -17.24 -3.66
CA GLU A 42 8.57 -16.51 -2.40
C GLU A 42 8.48 -15.00 -2.60
N GLY A 43 9.22 -14.44 -3.57
CA GLY A 43 9.17 -13.00 -3.84
C GLY A 43 7.99 -12.54 -4.69
N SER A 44 7.15 -13.46 -5.17
CA SER A 44 5.97 -13.19 -5.99
C SER A 44 4.70 -13.80 -5.38
N MET A 45 3.57 -13.55 -6.03
CA MET A 45 2.26 -14.08 -5.63
C MET A 45 2.13 -15.60 -5.82
N VAL A 46 3.12 -16.31 -6.38
CA VAL A 46 3.03 -17.75 -6.65
C VAL A 46 2.74 -18.56 -5.39
N SER A 47 3.52 -18.37 -4.32
CA SER A 47 3.31 -19.11 -3.07
C SER A 47 2.00 -18.71 -2.38
N VAL A 48 1.57 -17.45 -2.50
CA VAL A 48 0.29 -16.95 -1.97
C VAL A 48 -0.89 -17.60 -2.70
N VAL A 49 -0.88 -17.56 -4.03
CA VAL A 49 -1.93 -18.16 -4.88
C VAL A 49 -2.02 -19.66 -4.67
N ARG A 50 -0.89 -20.36 -4.55
CA ARG A 50 -0.89 -21.81 -4.27
C ARG A 50 -1.51 -22.13 -2.91
N ALA A 51 -1.23 -21.33 -1.90
CA ALA A 51 -1.82 -21.50 -0.58
C ALA A 51 -3.34 -21.22 -0.60
N LEU A 52 -3.77 -20.14 -1.24
CA LEU A 52 -5.20 -19.86 -1.45
C LEU A 52 -5.91 -20.96 -2.26
N ALA A 53 -5.25 -21.54 -3.25
CA ALA A 53 -5.81 -22.64 -4.03
C ALA A 53 -6.01 -23.93 -3.21
N SER A 54 -5.39 -24.05 -2.03
CA SER A 54 -5.59 -25.16 -1.09
C SER A 54 -6.69 -24.89 -0.05
N GLN A 55 -7.23 -23.68 -0.02
CA GLN A 55 -8.28 -23.27 0.91
C GLN A 55 -9.68 -23.65 0.41
N ARG A 56 -10.65 -23.57 1.31
CA ARG A 56 -12.07 -23.79 1.02
C ARG A 56 -12.83 -22.47 1.05
N SER A 57 -13.84 -22.35 0.20
CA SER A 57 -14.64 -21.12 0.10
C SER A 57 -15.58 -20.93 1.30
N SER A 58 -16.16 -22.01 1.80
CA SER A 58 -16.99 -21.99 3.03
C SER A 58 -17.08 -23.42 3.63
N PRO A 59 -17.76 -23.61 4.78
CA PRO A 59 -18.07 -24.94 5.30
C PRO A 59 -18.89 -25.79 4.32
N ASP A 60 -19.76 -25.15 3.54
CA ASP A 60 -20.67 -25.78 2.58
C ASP A 60 -20.08 -25.84 1.15
N ASP A 61 -19.07 -25.02 0.85
CA ASP A 61 -18.37 -24.98 -0.44
C ASP A 61 -16.89 -25.36 -0.27
N GLY A 62 -16.58 -26.61 -0.62
CA GLY A 62 -15.22 -27.15 -0.60
C GLY A 62 -14.31 -26.68 -1.74
N SER A 63 -14.82 -25.89 -2.69
CA SER A 63 -14.00 -25.40 -3.80
C SER A 63 -13.07 -24.27 -3.35
N PRO A 64 -11.91 -24.07 -4.02
CA PRO A 64 -11.01 -22.99 -3.69
C PRO A 64 -11.58 -21.63 -4.09
N PRO A 65 -11.26 -20.57 -3.34
CA PRO A 65 -11.71 -19.22 -3.65
C PRO A 65 -11.23 -18.77 -5.03
N GLY A 66 -12.00 -17.88 -5.66
CA GLY A 66 -11.51 -17.08 -6.78
C GLY A 66 -10.44 -16.10 -6.30
N ILE A 67 -9.48 -15.77 -7.16
CA ILE A 67 -8.40 -14.84 -6.86
C ILE A 67 -8.39 -13.75 -7.91
N VAL A 68 -8.29 -12.49 -7.46
CA VAL A 68 -8.08 -11.31 -8.30
C VAL A 68 -6.82 -10.61 -7.80
N LEU A 69 -5.81 -10.51 -8.66
CA LEU A 69 -4.59 -9.76 -8.39
C LEU A 69 -4.68 -8.42 -9.12
N ALA A 70 -4.90 -7.35 -8.36
CA ALA A 70 -4.97 -5.99 -8.89
C ALA A 70 -3.56 -5.48 -9.21
N ASN A 71 -3.46 -4.73 -10.31
CA ASN A 71 -2.21 -4.17 -10.78
C ASN A 71 -2.09 -2.71 -10.35
N MET A 72 -1.68 -2.52 -9.11
CA MET A 72 -1.64 -1.20 -8.50
C MET A 72 -0.55 -0.30 -9.06
N GLY A 73 0.54 -0.88 -9.59
CA GLY A 73 1.71 -0.08 -9.96
C GLY A 73 1.93 0.21 -11.43
N GLN A 74 1.40 -0.60 -12.35
CA GLN A 74 1.68 -0.42 -13.78
C GLN A 74 0.68 0.53 -14.45
N THR A 75 0.52 1.75 -13.94
CA THR A 75 -0.45 2.75 -14.43
C THR A 75 0.03 3.56 -15.64
N TYR A 76 1.29 3.39 -16.07
CA TYR A 76 1.86 4.08 -17.22
C TYR A 76 1.86 3.19 -18.47
N PHE A 77 1.16 3.58 -19.53
CA PHE A 77 1.25 2.92 -20.83
C PHE A 77 2.50 3.36 -21.58
N TRP A 78 3.33 2.39 -21.97
CA TRP A 78 4.50 2.59 -22.81
C TRP A 78 4.18 2.22 -24.27
N PRO A 79 4.03 3.21 -25.19
CA PRO A 79 3.57 2.94 -26.55
C PRO A 79 4.51 2.05 -27.36
N GLN A 80 5.84 2.25 -27.23
CA GLN A 80 6.82 1.49 -28.01
C GLN A 80 6.89 0.02 -27.56
N GLY A 81 6.73 -0.24 -26.26
CA GLY A 81 6.67 -1.60 -25.73
C GLY A 81 5.27 -2.22 -25.76
N LYS A 82 4.24 -1.45 -26.15
CA LYS A 82 2.83 -1.85 -26.17
C LYS A 82 2.36 -2.50 -24.87
N ARG A 83 2.85 -2.01 -23.74
CA ARG A 83 2.59 -2.59 -22.42
C ARG A 83 2.46 -1.51 -21.36
N ALA A 84 1.76 -1.88 -20.30
CA ALA A 84 1.73 -1.10 -19.07
C ALA A 84 3.01 -1.36 -18.27
N ILE A 85 3.58 -0.30 -17.67
CA ILE A 85 4.78 -0.31 -16.82
C ILE A 85 4.54 0.59 -15.61
N THR A 86 5.40 0.47 -14.59
CA THR A 86 5.33 1.40 -13.45
C THR A 86 5.80 2.79 -13.84
N VAL A 87 5.32 3.81 -13.12
CA VAL A 87 5.80 5.20 -13.29
C VAL A 87 7.32 5.26 -13.09
N LEU A 88 7.84 4.52 -12.09
CA LEU A 88 9.27 4.40 -11.86
C LEU A 88 10.01 3.78 -13.06
N ALA A 89 9.48 2.69 -13.63
CA ALA A 89 10.07 2.05 -14.81
C ALA A 89 10.10 2.97 -16.04
N SER A 90 9.16 3.91 -16.16
CA SER A 90 9.15 4.88 -17.26
C SER A 90 10.39 5.79 -17.27
N SER A 91 10.94 6.10 -16.09
CA SER A 91 12.17 6.89 -15.93
C SER A 91 13.44 6.14 -16.36
N PHE A 92 13.36 4.81 -16.49
CA PHE A 92 14.47 3.94 -16.90
C PHE A 92 14.35 3.47 -18.35
N LEU A 93 13.41 4.00 -19.12
CA LEU A 93 13.29 3.66 -20.54
C LEU A 93 14.57 4.07 -21.31
N PRO A 94 15.10 3.22 -22.20
CA PRO A 94 16.27 3.57 -23.01
C PRO A 94 16.04 4.86 -23.79
N LEU A 95 16.97 5.79 -23.66
CA LEU A 95 16.95 7.05 -24.39
C LEU A 95 17.89 6.99 -25.61
N PRO A 96 17.58 7.70 -26.71
CA PRO A 96 18.43 7.68 -27.90
C PRO A 96 19.87 8.19 -27.66
N SER A 97 20.08 9.03 -26.66
CA SER A 97 21.42 9.52 -26.28
C SER A 97 21.46 10.04 -24.84
N LEU A 98 22.67 10.22 -24.29
CA LEU A 98 22.91 10.81 -22.96
C LEU A 98 22.42 12.26 -22.79
N LEU A 99 22.13 12.96 -23.88
CA LEU A 99 21.63 14.35 -23.84
C LEU A 99 20.11 14.44 -23.63
N HIS A 100 19.38 13.34 -23.77
CA HIS A 100 17.94 13.30 -23.56
C HIS A 100 17.62 13.28 -22.06
N LYS A 101 16.63 14.09 -21.63
CA LYS A 101 16.25 14.26 -20.21
C LYS A 101 15.05 13.39 -19.79
N GLY A 102 15.03 12.12 -20.22
CA GLY A 102 13.93 11.21 -19.93
C GLY A 102 12.76 11.29 -20.92
N VAL A 103 11.74 10.49 -20.67
CA VAL A 103 10.49 10.47 -21.45
C VAL A 103 9.47 11.38 -20.77
N ARG A 104 9.00 12.41 -21.48
CA ARG A 104 7.92 13.27 -20.99
C ARG A 104 6.61 12.47 -20.90
N HIS A 105 5.91 12.58 -19.79
CA HIS A 105 4.54 12.08 -19.67
C HIS A 105 3.58 12.92 -20.53
N VAL A 106 2.83 12.23 -21.39
CA VAL A 106 1.79 12.79 -22.24
C VAL A 106 0.51 12.03 -21.93
N PRO A 107 -0.46 12.64 -21.21
CA PRO A 107 -1.68 11.95 -20.77
C PRO A 107 -2.39 11.18 -21.88
N ALA A 108 -2.56 11.80 -23.06
CA ALA A 108 -3.21 11.19 -24.21
C ALA A 108 -2.51 9.92 -24.77
N LEU A 109 -1.25 9.69 -24.43
CA LEU A 109 -0.47 8.53 -24.88
C LEU A 109 -0.15 7.55 -23.75
N ASN A 110 0.04 8.06 -22.53
CA ASN A 110 0.57 7.30 -21.41
C ASN A 110 -0.48 6.90 -20.39
N ASP A 111 -1.62 7.59 -20.33
CA ASP A 111 -2.66 7.25 -19.39
C ASP A 111 -3.45 6.03 -19.89
N ILE A 112 -3.78 5.14 -18.96
CA ILE A 112 -4.66 4.00 -19.22
C ILE A 112 -6.06 4.41 -18.76
N PRO A 113 -7.05 4.53 -19.66
CA PRO A 113 -8.38 4.99 -19.30
C PRO A 113 -9.00 4.20 -18.12
N GLY A 114 -9.50 4.92 -17.12
CA GLY A 114 -10.07 4.37 -15.90
C GLY A 114 -9.06 3.76 -14.92
N ASN A 115 -7.76 3.77 -15.26
CA ASN A 115 -6.66 3.18 -14.52
C ASN A 115 -5.43 4.10 -14.52
N GLU A 116 -5.66 5.41 -14.57
CA GLU A 116 -4.59 6.42 -14.69
C GLU A 116 -3.75 6.53 -13.42
N ASP A 117 -4.34 6.16 -12.28
CA ASP A 117 -3.71 6.18 -10.97
C ASP A 117 -4.26 5.02 -10.10
N PRO A 118 -3.57 4.68 -8.99
CA PRO A 118 -3.98 3.59 -8.10
C PRO A 118 -5.40 3.77 -7.51
N VAL A 119 -5.85 5.00 -7.26
CA VAL A 119 -7.19 5.29 -6.72
C VAL A 119 -8.26 4.94 -7.74
N LYS A 120 -8.07 5.35 -9.00
CA LYS A 120 -8.96 4.97 -10.09
C LYS A 120 -8.91 3.47 -10.37
N HIS A 121 -7.74 2.83 -10.23
CA HIS A 121 -7.64 1.39 -10.41
C HIS A 121 -8.47 0.61 -9.37
N VAL A 122 -8.46 1.02 -8.09
CA VAL A 122 -9.34 0.40 -7.08
C VAL A 122 -10.81 0.55 -7.49
N LYS A 123 -11.24 1.74 -7.91
CA LYS A 123 -12.60 1.95 -8.42
C LYS A 123 -12.91 1.07 -9.63
N TYR A 124 -11.96 0.87 -10.54
CA TYR A 124 -12.11 0.01 -11.71
C TYR A 124 -12.23 -1.48 -11.32
N ILE A 125 -11.42 -1.95 -10.35
CA ILE A 125 -11.49 -3.32 -9.85
C ILE A 125 -12.88 -3.61 -9.28
N PHE A 126 -13.40 -2.75 -8.41
CA PHE A 126 -14.74 -2.95 -7.87
C PHE A 126 -15.83 -2.71 -8.92
N GLY A 127 -15.82 -1.53 -9.57
CA GLY A 127 -16.89 -1.05 -10.44
C GLY A 127 -17.03 -1.80 -11.77
N GLU A 128 -15.92 -2.26 -12.35
CA GLU A 128 -15.91 -2.93 -13.65
C GLU A 128 -15.56 -4.42 -13.51
N VAL A 129 -14.43 -4.76 -12.88
CA VAL A 129 -13.93 -6.15 -12.87
C VAL A 129 -14.83 -7.05 -12.01
N LEU A 130 -15.01 -6.73 -10.74
CA LEU A 130 -15.84 -7.53 -9.84
C LEU A 130 -17.31 -7.48 -10.24
N ARG A 131 -17.83 -6.31 -10.62
CA ARG A 131 -19.23 -6.19 -11.04
C ARG A 131 -19.55 -6.99 -12.31
N SER A 132 -18.62 -7.09 -13.27
CA SER A 132 -18.89 -7.80 -14.53
C SER A 132 -18.51 -9.28 -14.52
N MET A 133 -17.51 -9.67 -13.72
CA MET A 133 -16.94 -11.03 -13.77
C MET A 133 -17.22 -11.88 -12.54
N ALA A 134 -17.53 -11.28 -11.38
CA ALA A 134 -17.79 -12.04 -10.16
C ALA A 134 -19.26 -12.43 -10.03
N ASN A 135 -19.52 -13.48 -9.25
CA ASN A 135 -20.87 -13.79 -8.81
C ASN A 135 -21.41 -12.66 -7.94
N ASP A 136 -22.65 -12.22 -8.13
CA ASP A 136 -23.27 -11.16 -7.31
C ASP A 136 -23.41 -11.54 -5.83
N LYS A 137 -23.41 -12.85 -5.53
CA LYS A 137 -23.49 -13.38 -4.17
C LYS A 137 -22.12 -13.78 -3.59
N ALA A 138 -21.04 -13.63 -4.36
CA ALA A 138 -19.72 -13.98 -3.86
C ALA A 138 -19.32 -13.06 -2.71
N LEU A 139 -18.85 -13.67 -1.62
CA LEU A 139 -18.20 -12.99 -0.51
C LEU A 139 -16.77 -12.59 -0.90
N LEU A 140 -16.33 -11.44 -0.42
CA LEU A 140 -15.06 -10.82 -0.77
C LEU A 140 -14.14 -10.73 0.44
N ASP A 141 -12.96 -11.31 0.33
CA ASP A 141 -11.85 -11.00 1.22
C ASP A 141 -10.90 -10.06 0.49
N VAL A 142 -10.52 -8.97 1.15
CA VAL A 142 -9.62 -7.98 0.56
C VAL A 142 -8.30 -7.98 1.32
N ILE A 143 -7.19 -8.06 0.59
CA ILE A 143 -5.85 -7.91 1.15
C ILE A 143 -5.21 -6.70 0.46
N ALA A 144 -4.75 -5.72 1.25
CA ALA A 144 -4.05 -4.55 0.74
C ALA A 144 -2.67 -4.41 1.38
N LEU A 145 -1.70 -3.91 0.61
CA LEU A 145 -0.30 -3.78 1.00
C LEU A 145 0.17 -2.32 0.87
N GLY A 146 0.84 -1.83 1.91
CA GLY A 146 1.45 -0.50 1.96
C GLY A 146 0.47 0.61 1.60
N ASP A 147 0.82 1.44 0.61
CA ASP A 147 0.00 2.60 0.20
C ASP A 147 -1.39 2.17 -0.30
N SER A 148 -1.53 0.94 -0.79
CA SER A 148 -2.84 0.41 -1.19
C SER A 148 -3.82 0.25 -0.04
N CYS A 149 -3.33 0.15 1.22
CA CYS A 149 -4.20 0.11 2.40
C CYS A 149 -5.08 1.36 2.45
N GLU A 150 -4.45 2.54 2.46
CA GLU A 150 -5.16 3.82 2.54
C GLU A 150 -6.12 4.02 1.37
N ILE A 151 -5.72 3.63 0.15
CA ILE A 151 -6.56 3.78 -1.04
C ILE A 151 -7.82 2.92 -0.95
N VAL A 152 -7.67 1.66 -0.52
CA VAL A 152 -8.80 0.73 -0.36
C VAL A 152 -9.71 1.16 0.77
N GLU A 153 -9.14 1.58 1.91
CA GLU A 153 -9.89 2.10 3.06
C GLU A 153 -10.73 3.32 2.67
N LYS A 154 -10.14 4.32 2.02
CA LYS A 154 -10.88 5.51 1.55
C LYS A 154 -11.95 5.18 0.52
N PHE A 155 -11.72 4.19 -0.33
CA PHE A 155 -12.74 3.74 -1.28
C PHE A 155 -13.94 3.13 -0.55
N LEU A 156 -13.69 2.21 0.40
CA LEU A 156 -14.74 1.52 1.16
C LEU A 156 -15.45 2.40 2.18
N ASP A 157 -14.79 3.45 2.68
CA ASP A 157 -15.42 4.47 3.53
C ASP A 157 -16.50 5.26 2.77
N GLY A 158 -16.37 5.40 1.44
CA GLY A 158 -17.37 6.09 0.62
C GLY A 158 -18.75 5.41 0.67
N GLN A 159 -19.80 6.18 0.95
CA GLN A 159 -21.17 5.67 1.12
C GLN A 159 -21.65 4.80 -0.06
N GLU A 160 -21.44 5.24 -1.30
CA GLU A 160 -21.87 4.49 -2.50
C GLU A 160 -21.14 3.14 -2.63
N ALA A 161 -19.85 3.11 -2.34
CA ALA A 161 -19.06 1.88 -2.37
C ALA A 161 -19.51 0.94 -1.25
N TRP A 162 -19.73 1.47 -0.05
CA TRP A 162 -20.19 0.68 1.09
C TRP A 162 -21.59 0.09 0.88
N ASP A 163 -22.53 0.86 0.35
CA ASP A 163 -23.89 0.38 0.06
C ASP A 163 -23.88 -0.75 -0.97
N THR A 164 -22.93 -0.71 -1.91
CA THR A 164 -22.77 -1.73 -2.95
C THR A 164 -22.04 -2.97 -2.45
N TRP A 165 -20.95 -2.80 -1.70
CA TRP A 165 -19.99 -3.88 -1.40
C TRP A 165 -19.98 -4.32 0.07
N GLY A 166 -20.41 -3.48 1.01
CA GLY A 166 -20.31 -3.73 2.45
C GLY A 166 -20.96 -5.05 2.88
N LYS A 167 -22.11 -5.41 2.28
CA LYS A 167 -22.79 -6.69 2.56
C LYS A 167 -22.06 -7.93 2.02
N ARG A 168 -21.17 -7.73 1.06
CA ARG A 168 -20.38 -8.77 0.40
C ARG A 168 -18.97 -8.89 0.97
N LEU A 169 -18.50 -7.88 1.69
CA LEU A 169 -17.20 -7.93 2.36
C LEU A 169 -17.25 -8.92 3.53
N ASN A 170 -16.31 -9.85 3.51
CA ASN A 170 -16.16 -10.91 4.49
C ASN A 170 -14.99 -10.61 5.43
N SER A 171 -13.83 -10.24 4.88
CA SER A 171 -12.68 -9.77 5.66
C SER A 171 -11.89 -8.69 4.94
N LEU A 172 -11.16 -7.88 5.71
CA LEU A 172 -10.21 -6.90 5.20
C LEU A 172 -8.88 -7.04 5.94
N THR A 173 -7.82 -7.36 5.23
CA THR A 173 -6.47 -7.48 5.79
C THR A 173 -5.58 -6.37 5.24
N LEU A 174 -4.99 -5.58 6.14
CA LEU A 174 -4.15 -4.43 5.80
C LEU A 174 -2.71 -4.71 6.26
N LEU A 175 -1.75 -4.63 5.34
CA LEU A 175 -0.36 -4.97 5.60
C LEU A 175 0.49 -3.70 5.53
N GLY A 176 1.03 -3.29 6.69
CA GLY A 176 1.72 -2.01 6.85
C GLY A 176 0.82 -0.77 6.73
N PRO A 177 -0.41 -0.74 7.29
CA PRO A 177 -1.25 0.46 7.25
C PRO A 177 -0.64 1.60 8.08
N VAL A 178 -0.90 2.83 7.63
CA VAL A 178 -0.48 4.07 8.32
C VAL A 178 -1.65 5.06 8.51
N PHE A 179 -2.86 4.72 8.04
CA PHE A 179 -4.00 5.62 8.04
C PHE A 179 -4.85 5.44 9.31
N GLU A 180 -5.11 6.54 10.02
CA GLU A 180 -5.86 6.53 11.28
C GLU A 180 -7.38 6.46 11.06
N ALA A 181 -8.08 5.72 11.93
CA ALA A 181 -9.52 5.53 11.84
C ALA A 181 -10.32 6.82 12.08
N GLU A 182 -9.73 7.85 12.69
CA GLU A 182 -10.37 9.16 12.85
C GLU A 182 -10.72 9.78 11.49
N GLY A 183 -9.88 9.55 10.48
CA GLY A 183 -10.10 10.04 9.11
C GLY A 183 -11.25 9.38 8.36
N LEU A 184 -11.80 8.27 8.87
CA LEU A 184 -12.95 7.57 8.28
C LEU A 184 -14.27 8.25 8.66
N THR A 185 -15.22 8.30 7.75
CA THR A 185 -16.50 9.01 7.93
C THR A 185 -17.69 8.06 8.09
N ASN A 186 -17.62 6.85 7.55
CA ASN A 186 -18.71 5.90 7.53
C ASN A 186 -18.73 5.01 8.78
N ALA A 187 -19.75 5.18 9.60
CA ALA A 187 -19.91 4.46 10.86
C ALA A 187 -20.06 2.94 10.67
N GLN A 188 -20.73 2.48 9.60
CA GLN A 188 -20.88 1.06 9.33
C GLN A 188 -19.57 0.43 8.89
N PHE A 189 -18.76 1.16 8.12
CA PHE A 189 -17.42 0.71 7.76
C PHE A 189 -16.50 0.65 8.98
N LYS A 190 -16.54 1.65 9.88
CA LYS A 190 -15.81 1.61 11.16
C LYS A 190 -16.18 0.40 12.02
N ASP A 191 -17.46 0.06 12.13
CA ASP A 191 -17.91 -1.13 12.86
C ASP A 191 -17.39 -2.42 12.21
N PHE A 192 -17.42 -2.50 10.88
CA PHE A 192 -16.82 -3.61 10.14
C PHE A 192 -15.32 -3.71 10.36
N MET A 193 -14.59 -2.60 10.36
CA MET A 193 -13.13 -2.56 10.59
C MET A 193 -12.78 -3.18 11.94
N ALA A 194 -13.46 -2.75 13.01
CA ALA A 194 -13.21 -3.29 14.35
C ALA A 194 -13.48 -4.80 14.43
N LYS A 195 -14.56 -5.27 13.79
CA LYS A 195 -15.03 -6.66 13.90
C LYS A 195 -14.39 -7.64 12.93
N ARG A 196 -14.03 -7.21 11.72
CA ARG A 196 -13.62 -8.13 10.63
C ARG A 196 -12.41 -7.66 9.82
N ALA A 197 -11.83 -6.51 10.14
CA ALA A 197 -10.55 -6.13 9.57
C ALA A 197 -9.38 -6.50 10.49
N ARG A 198 -8.19 -6.70 9.92
CA ARG A 198 -6.98 -7.02 10.68
C ARG A 198 -5.75 -6.37 10.06
N GLY A 199 -4.90 -5.81 10.92
CA GLY A 199 -3.64 -5.19 10.54
C GLY A 199 -2.44 -6.08 10.84
N TYR A 200 -1.43 -6.04 9.96
CA TYR A 200 -0.10 -6.58 10.23
C TYR A 200 0.93 -5.47 10.09
N LEU A 201 1.69 -5.21 11.15
CA LEU A 201 2.65 -4.11 11.20
C LEU A 201 4.08 -4.61 10.99
N VAL A 202 4.96 -3.72 10.51
CA VAL A 202 6.41 -3.94 10.53
C VAL A 202 6.85 -3.96 11.99
N CYS A 203 7.20 -5.14 12.49
CA CYS A 203 7.55 -5.36 13.88
C CYS A 203 8.45 -6.61 13.98
N PRO A 204 9.57 -6.55 14.74
CA PRO A 204 10.47 -7.68 14.92
C PRO A 204 9.92 -8.75 15.87
N GLU A 205 8.85 -8.45 16.62
CA GLU A 205 8.23 -9.38 17.56
C GLU A 205 7.79 -10.68 16.86
N PRO A 206 7.64 -11.80 17.61
CA PRO A 206 7.18 -13.05 17.05
C PRO A 206 5.92 -12.90 16.19
N LEU A 207 5.84 -13.70 15.12
CA LEU A 207 4.71 -13.67 14.20
C LEU A 207 3.39 -13.90 14.95
N GLY A 208 2.43 -13.00 14.75
CA GLY A 208 1.11 -13.11 15.36
C GLY A 208 1.03 -12.57 16.79
N THR A 209 2.08 -11.94 17.31
CA THR A 209 2.01 -11.20 18.58
C THR A 209 0.96 -10.08 18.47
N PRO A 210 -0.01 -9.97 19.39
CA PRO A 210 -0.98 -8.88 19.41
C PRO A 210 -0.28 -7.57 19.83
N LEU A 211 -0.38 -6.54 19.01
CA LEU A 211 0.29 -5.26 19.22
C LEU A 211 -0.66 -4.16 19.67
N ALA A 212 -1.84 -4.05 19.07
CA ALA A 212 -2.78 -2.98 19.41
C ALA A 212 -4.23 -3.40 19.13
N PRO A 213 -5.18 -3.12 20.05
CA PRO A 213 -6.61 -3.21 19.75
C PRO A 213 -7.02 -2.11 18.74
N PRO A 214 -8.29 -2.07 18.28
CA PRO A 214 -8.78 -1.03 17.37
C PRO A 214 -8.51 0.41 17.81
N GLU A 215 -8.50 0.65 19.12
CA GLU A 215 -8.25 1.96 19.75
C GLU A 215 -6.77 2.38 19.74
N GLY A 216 -5.87 1.51 19.25
CA GLY A 216 -4.43 1.75 19.23
C GLY A 216 -3.73 1.30 20.51
N ASN A 217 -2.42 1.53 20.55
CA ASN A 217 -1.57 1.24 21.71
C ASN A 217 -0.54 2.36 21.88
N SER A 218 -0.76 3.21 22.89
CA SER A 218 0.10 4.35 23.20
C SER A 218 1.51 3.94 23.64
N GLU A 219 1.67 2.78 24.28
CA GLU A 219 2.99 2.31 24.75
C GLU A 219 3.89 1.94 23.57
N LEU A 220 3.30 1.36 22.53
CA LEU A 220 3.98 1.01 21.28
C LEU A 220 3.94 2.13 20.23
N SER A 221 3.39 3.31 20.57
CA SER A 221 3.16 4.42 19.63
C SER A 221 2.39 4.00 18.38
N ILE A 222 1.44 3.07 18.53
CA ILE A 222 0.55 2.61 17.47
C ILE A 222 -0.74 3.43 17.57
N PRO A 223 -1.12 4.20 16.54
CA PRO A 223 -2.34 5.01 16.59
C PRO A 223 -3.61 4.14 16.52
N ALA A 224 -4.76 4.78 16.72
CA ALA A 224 -6.07 4.13 16.58
C ALA A 224 -6.37 3.85 15.10
N LEU A 225 -5.94 2.69 14.61
CA LEU A 225 -6.17 2.26 13.23
C LEU A 225 -7.57 1.70 13.00
N GLY A 226 -8.36 1.46 14.04
CA GLY A 226 -9.76 0.99 13.93
C GLY A 226 -9.91 -0.51 13.73
N PHE A 227 -8.82 -1.28 13.82
CA PHE A 227 -8.79 -2.74 13.76
C PHE A 227 -7.64 -3.30 14.61
N PRO A 228 -7.73 -4.56 15.06
CA PRO A 228 -6.64 -5.20 15.79
C PRO A 228 -5.39 -5.37 14.90
N CYS A 229 -4.24 -5.04 15.48
CA CYS A 229 -2.94 -5.08 14.81
C CYS A 229 -2.04 -6.17 15.42
N PHE A 230 -1.33 -6.89 14.55
CA PHE A 230 -0.44 -7.99 14.92
C PHE A 230 0.95 -7.80 14.33
N SER A 231 1.95 -8.41 14.97
CA SER A 231 3.32 -8.45 14.42
C SER A 231 3.38 -9.33 13.18
N SER A 232 4.05 -8.82 12.15
CA SER A 232 4.41 -9.59 10.95
C SER A 232 5.73 -10.36 11.08
N SER A 233 6.49 -10.14 12.17
CA SER A 233 7.88 -10.60 12.32
C SER A 233 8.83 -10.07 11.22
N GLU A 234 8.41 -9.03 10.51
CA GLU A 234 9.25 -8.28 9.57
C GLU A 234 9.77 -7.00 10.24
N PRO A 235 11.08 -6.87 10.45
CA PRO A 235 11.63 -5.74 11.20
C PRO A 235 11.69 -4.42 10.43
N MET A 236 11.65 -4.43 9.09
CA MET A 236 12.03 -3.24 8.32
C MET A 236 11.17 -2.95 7.09
N TYR A 237 10.75 -3.96 6.32
CA TYR A 237 10.19 -3.73 5.00
C TYR A 237 8.72 -4.11 4.90
N ALA A 238 7.82 -3.13 4.78
CA ALA A 238 6.39 -3.38 4.63
C ALA A 238 6.07 -4.34 3.46
N GLU A 239 6.79 -4.23 2.34
CA GLU A 239 6.61 -5.09 1.17
C GLU A 239 6.85 -6.59 1.44
N THR A 240 7.61 -6.96 2.49
CA THR A 240 7.87 -8.37 2.85
C THR A 240 6.91 -8.91 3.91
N ILE A 241 5.97 -8.11 4.44
CA ILE A 241 4.96 -8.56 5.40
C ILE A 241 4.17 -9.75 4.86
N LEU A 242 3.68 -9.67 3.61
CA LEU A 242 2.90 -10.75 2.99
C LEU A 242 3.70 -12.04 2.83
N ILE A 243 5.03 -11.96 2.75
CA ILE A 243 5.92 -13.11 2.65
C ILE A 243 6.11 -13.72 4.04
N ARG A 244 6.48 -12.90 5.03
CA ARG A 244 6.80 -13.34 6.40
C ARG A 244 5.57 -13.84 7.16
N ALA A 245 4.48 -13.08 7.09
CA ALA A 245 3.24 -13.35 7.81
C ALA A 245 2.24 -14.18 7.00
N ARG A 246 2.62 -14.72 5.82
CA ARG A 246 1.74 -15.42 4.89
C ARG A 246 0.84 -16.44 5.57
N SER A 247 1.43 -17.36 6.34
CA SER A 247 0.68 -18.42 7.01
C SER A 247 -0.36 -17.85 7.97
N HIS A 248 0.01 -16.85 8.77
CA HIS A 248 -0.90 -16.22 9.73
C HIS A 248 -2.03 -15.45 9.04
N ILE A 249 -1.71 -14.70 7.98
CA ILE A 249 -2.70 -13.96 7.18
C ILE A 249 -3.70 -14.91 6.53
N LEU A 250 -3.19 -15.93 5.83
CA LEU A 250 -4.03 -16.84 5.06
C LEU A 250 -4.86 -17.75 5.98
N SER A 251 -4.32 -18.18 7.13
CA SER A 251 -5.11 -18.90 8.13
C SER A 251 -6.24 -18.03 8.68
N HIS A 252 -5.98 -16.76 9.01
CA HIS A 252 -7.02 -15.88 9.53
C HIS A 252 -8.19 -15.71 8.54
N ILE A 253 -7.93 -15.38 7.27
CA ILE A 253 -9.02 -15.24 6.29
C ILE A 253 -9.73 -16.58 6.05
N GLN A 254 -9.05 -17.71 6.23
CA GLN A 254 -9.71 -19.02 6.18
C GLN A 254 -10.68 -19.19 7.34
N ASP A 255 -10.26 -18.85 8.56
CA ASP A 255 -11.10 -18.93 9.75
C ASP A 255 -12.36 -18.06 9.60
N VAL A 256 -12.21 -16.83 9.10
CA VAL A 256 -13.35 -15.94 8.80
C VAL A 256 -14.29 -16.58 7.77
N ALA A 257 -13.75 -17.20 6.71
CA ALA A 257 -14.58 -17.86 5.71
C ALA A 257 -15.28 -19.13 6.21
N MET A 258 -14.73 -19.79 7.23
CA MET A 258 -15.36 -20.95 7.85
C MET A 258 -16.46 -20.57 8.87
N ASP A 259 -16.49 -19.31 9.31
CA ASP A 259 -17.49 -18.80 10.25
C ASP A 259 -18.01 -17.42 9.83
N LEU A 260 -19.21 -17.38 9.23
CA LEU A 260 -19.87 -16.13 8.83
C LEU A 260 -20.18 -15.19 10.02
N GLY A 261 -20.24 -15.73 11.24
CA GLY A 261 -20.41 -14.99 12.49
C GLY A 261 -19.10 -14.49 13.10
N HIS A 262 -17.96 -14.75 12.45
CA HIS A 262 -16.65 -14.41 13.00
C HIS A 262 -16.52 -12.92 13.29
N GLU A 263 -16.21 -12.61 14.55
CA GLU A 263 -15.72 -11.30 14.96
C GLU A 263 -14.32 -11.47 15.54
N ASN A 264 -13.49 -10.44 15.34
CA ASN A 264 -12.15 -10.39 15.90
C ASN A 264 -12.22 -10.56 17.42
N PRO A 265 -11.38 -11.44 17.99
CA PRO A 265 -11.30 -11.57 19.43
C PRO A 265 -10.76 -10.27 20.03
N ALA A 266 -11.20 -9.95 21.26
CA ALA A 266 -10.58 -8.90 22.04
C ALA A 266 -9.11 -9.29 22.29
N ILE A 267 -8.19 -8.40 21.91
CA ILE A 267 -6.77 -8.60 22.13
C ILE A 267 -6.29 -7.73 23.28
N THR A 268 -5.51 -8.32 24.17
CA THR A 268 -4.72 -7.59 25.16
C THR A 268 -3.32 -7.47 24.58
N PRO A 269 -2.83 -6.26 24.26
CA PRO A 269 -1.45 -6.07 23.86
C PRO A 269 -0.50 -6.68 24.88
N ILE A 270 0.61 -7.24 24.41
CA ILE A 270 1.70 -7.60 25.30
C ILE A 270 2.34 -6.30 25.79
N ASP A 271 2.63 -6.24 27.10
CA ASP A 271 3.52 -5.22 27.68
C ASP A 271 4.88 -5.35 27.00
N CYS A 272 5.13 -4.54 25.97
CA CYS A 272 6.45 -4.42 25.40
C CYS A 272 7.21 -3.41 26.26
N PRO A 273 8.29 -3.81 26.96
CA PRO A 273 9.06 -2.85 27.71
C PRO A 273 9.53 -1.75 26.72
N PRO A 274 9.40 -0.48 27.11
CA PRO A 274 9.81 0.62 26.23
C PRO A 274 11.26 0.39 25.80
N PRO A 275 11.61 0.72 24.55
CA PRO A 275 13.00 0.66 24.12
C PRO A 275 13.85 1.47 25.11
N ALA A 276 15.08 1.02 25.36
CA ALA A 276 15.97 1.59 26.37
C ALA A 276 16.31 3.09 26.15
N MET A 277 15.83 3.71 25.07
CA MET A 277 15.93 5.13 24.80
C MET A 277 14.53 5.74 24.60
N THR A 278 14.00 6.31 25.67
CA THR A 278 12.90 7.28 25.67
C THR A 278 13.42 8.71 25.44
N GLU A 279 12.53 9.67 25.16
CA GLU A 279 12.86 11.11 25.10
C GLU A 279 13.58 11.63 26.37
N GLN A 280 13.40 10.96 27.51
CA GLN A 280 14.11 11.31 28.75
C GLN A 280 15.63 11.13 28.64
N HIS A 281 16.11 10.29 27.73
CA HIS A 281 17.54 10.15 27.42
C HIS A 281 18.06 11.18 26.42
N TRP A 282 17.19 11.99 25.82
CA TRP A 282 17.60 13.05 24.89
C TRP A 282 18.41 14.13 25.60
N ASP A 283 18.03 14.48 26.82
CA ASP A 283 18.74 15.47 27.63
C ASP A 283 20.10 14.94 28.10
N ASP A 284 20.22 13.61 28.29
CA ASP A 284 21.43 12.92 28.72
C ASP A 284 22.44 12.67 27.58
N LEU A 285 22.03 12.80 26.32
CA LEU A 285 22.95 12.65 25.18
C LEU A 285 23.96 13.81 25.15
N PRO A 286 25.26 13.53 25.00
CA PRO A 286 26.26 14.56 24.70
C PRO A 286 25.83 15.39 23.48
N GLU A 287 26.04 16.70 23.54
CA GLU A 287 25.55 17.64 22.52
C GLU A 287 26.12 17.34 21.12
N GLU A 288 27.31 16.77 21.05
CA GLU A 288 27.98 16.22 19.85
C GLU A 288 27.28 15.03 19.19
N HIS A 289 26.41 14.34 19.92
CA HIS A 289 25.59 13.23 19.42
C HIS A 289 24.17 13.65 19.09
N LYS A 290 23.76 14.87 19.47
CA LYS A 290 22.48 15.43 19.06
C LYS A 290 22.61 15.92 17.61
N PRO A 291 21.63 15.64 16.73
CA PRO A 291 21.62 16.18 15.38
C PRO A 291 21.65 17.71 15.43
N GLU A 292 22.66 18.28 14.78
CA GLU A 292 22.87 19.72 14.78
C GLU A 292 21.85 20.40 13.86
N VAL A 293 20.87 21.09 14.45
CA VAL A 293 19.96 21.98 13.71
C VAL A 293 20.66 23.33 13.56
N THR A 294 21.52 23.45 12.55
CA THR A 294 22.10 24.74 12.18
C THR A 294 21.07 25.59 11.44
N LYS A 295 20.89 26.83 11.91
CA LYS A 295 20.18 27.84 11.13
C LYS A 295 21.10 28.27 10.00
N LEU A 296 20.72 27.99 8.76
CA LEU A 296 21.44 28.47 7.58
C LEU A 296 21.57 30.00 7.68
N ASP A 297 22.78 30.52 7.46
CA ASP A 297 23.01 31.96 7.47
C ASP A 297 22.06 32.64 6.47
N GLN A 298 21.43 33.74 6.88
CA GLN A 298 20.46 34.45 6.05
C GLN A 298 21.09 34.93 4.74
N ALA A 299 22.38 35.27 4.74
CA ALA A 299 23.09 35.68 3.52
C ALA A 299 23.26 34.50 2.55
N GLU A 300 23.66 33.33 3.05
CA GLU A 300 23.76 32.10 2.26
C GLU A 300 22.40 31.64 1.73
N PHE A 301 21.35 31.70 2.55
CA PHE A 301 19.99 31.38 2.14
C PHE A 301 19.52 32.28 0.99
N LYS A 302 19.71 33.60 1.12
CA LYS A 302 19.40 34.56 0.05
C LYS A 302 20.18 34.28 -1.23
N ALA A 303 21.46 33.91 -1.13
CA ALA A 303 22.28 33.54 -2.28
C ALA A 303 21.75 32.28 -2.98
N GLN A 304 21.38 31.24 -2.23
CA GLN A 304 20.80 30.02 -2.77
C GLN A 304 19.44 30.28 -3.43
N VAL A 305 18.58 31.09 -2.82
CA VAL A 305 17.28 31.49 -3.41
C VAL A 305 17.49 32.27 -4.71
N LYS A 306 18.47 33.20 -4.75
CA LYS A 306 18.83 33.93 -5.98
C LYS A 306 19.30 32.97 -7.07
N GLN A 307 20.12 31.99 -6.71
CA GLN A 307 20.60 30.97 -7.64
C GLN A 307 19.47 30.06 -8.15
N ALA A 308 18.55 29.63 -7.29
CA ALA A 308 17.39 28.83 -7.68
C ALA A 308 16.45 29.59 -8.64
N LYS A 309 16.21 30.89 -8.38
CA LYS A 309 15.44 31.77 -9.29
C LYS A 309 16.11 31.88 -10.67
N ARG A 310 17.44 32.00 -10.73
CA ARG A 310 18.20 31.99 -11.99
C ARG A 310 18.05 30.68 -12.75
N TRP A 311 18.15 29.55 -12.06
CA TRP A 311 17.96 28.24 -12.68
C TRP A 311 16.54 28.07 -13.24
N ARG A 312 15.52 28.54 -12.53
CA ARG A 312 14.14 28.54 -13.01
C ARG A 312 13.97 29.42 -14.26
N LYS A 313 14.51 30.65 -14.25
CA LYS A 313 14.48 31.56 -15.41
C LYS A 313 15.22 30.98 -16.61
N PHE A 314 16.36 30.32 -16.40
CA PHE A 314 17.09 29.61 -17.45
C PHE A 314 16.29 28.43 -18.03
N GLN A 315 15.61 27.66 -17.19
CA GLN A 315 14.75 26.57 -17.64
C GLN A 315 13.57 27.07 -18.50
N GLU A 316 13.03 28.25 -18.20
CA GLU A 316 11.92 28.85 -18.94
C GLU A 316 12.36 29.53 -20.25
N THR A 317 13.51 30.20 -20.25
CA THR A 317 13.94 31.08 -21.35
C THR A 317 15.10 30.54 -22.19
N GLY A 318 15.77 29.48 -21.74
CA GLY A 318 16.92 28.87 -22.41
C GLY A 318 18.19 29.73 -22.44
N THR A 319 18.17 30.91 -21.81
CA THR A 319 19.28 31.87 -21.79
C THR A 319 19.70 32.15 -20.35
N ALA A 320 21.01 32.07 -20.08
CA ALA A 320 21.53 32.29 -18.73
C ALA A 320 21.47 33.79 -18.41
N PRO A 321 20.97 34.20 -17.22
CA PRO A 321 20.89 35.61 -16.89
C PRO A 321 22.29 36.24 -16.76
N GLU A 322 22.53 37.33 -17.49
CA GLU A 322 23.79 38.06 -17.47
C GLU A 322 23.86 38.96 -16.22
N THR A 323 24.75 38.60 -15.28
CA THR A 323 25.22 39.40 -14.14
C THR A 323 24.31 39.60 -12.90
N ASP A 324 24.93 40.00 -11.79
CA ASP A 324 24.38 40.08 -10.42
C ASP A 324 23.41 41.24 -10.13
N SER A 325 22.97 41.95 -11.16
CA SER A 325 22.33 43.26 -11.06
C SER A 325 20.80 43.27 -10.94
N GLU A 326 20.12 42.12 -10.85
CA GLU A 326 18.68 42.14 -10.50
C GLU A 326 18.52 42.52 -9.02
N SER A 327 18.09 43.76 -8.81
CA SER A 327 17.87 44.44 -7.53
C SER A 327 16.86 43.72 -6.64
N GLU A 328 17.09 43.80 -5.33
CA GLU A 328 16.23 43.34 -4.23
C GLU A 328 14.89 44.11 -4.17
N SER A 329 14.05 44.02 -5.20
CA SER A 329 12.68 44.51 -5.13
C SER A 329 11.70 43.35 -5.09
N GLU A 330 10.88 43.35 -4.03
CA GLU A 330 9.76 42.48 -3.69
C GLU A 330 10.12 41.27 -2.81
N VAL A 331 10.24 41.58 -1.50
CA VAL A 331 9.77 40.73 -0.41
C VAL A 331 8.34 41.14 -0.10
#